data_AF-A0A950EQI4-F1
#
_entry.id   AF-A0A950EQI4-F1
#
_cell.length_a   1.000
_cell.length_b   1.000
_cell.length_c   1.000
_cell.angle_alpha   90.00
_cell.angle_beta   90.00
_cell.angle_gamma   90.00
#
_symmetry.space_group_name_H-M   'P 1'
#
loop_
_entity.id
_entity.type
_entity.pdbx_description
1 polymer ?
#
loop_
_entity_poly.entity_id
_entity_poly.type
_entity_poly.pdbx_seq_one_letter_code
_entity_poly.pdbx_strand_id
1 'polypeptide(L)' 'MARRLCEETGDFNAATQRTCEKMAEAVATRSVPAAVLLNCWRQAMGPRAEHRGKVLVAAWQREAREYVTPLRR' A
#
# COMPACT_ATOMS: atom_id res chain seq x y z
N MET A 1 -1.57 -8.08 10.27
CA MET A 1 -1.82 -7.77 8.85
C MET A 1 -0.56 -7.26 8.15
N ALA A 2 0.14 -6.25 8.71
CA ALA A 2 1.37 -5.70 8.11
C ALA A 2 2.53 -6.70 7.93
N ARG A 3 2.80 -7.57 8.92
CA ARG A 3 3.86 -8.58 8.84
C ARG A 3 3.70 -9.55 7.65
N ARG A 4 2.46 -9.97 7.36
CA ARG A 4 2.14 -10.87 6.25
C ARG A 4 2.36 -10.22 4.87
N LEU A 5 2.08 -8.91 4.76
CA LEU A 5 2.35 -8.13 3.54
C LEU A 5 3.86 -7.99 3.26
N CYS A 6 4.68 -7.82 4.29
CA CYS A 6 6.15 -7.81 4.15
C CYS A 6 6.70 -9.18 3.73
N GLU A 7 6.23 -10.25 4.37
CA GLU A 7 6.63 -11.63 4.03
C GLU A 7 6.25 -12.00 2.59
N GLU A 8 5.05 -11.62 2.13
CA GLU A 8 4.57 -11.92 0.77
C GLU A 8 5.22 -11.04 -0.33
N THR A 9 5.74 -9.86 0.03
CA THR A 9 6.46 -8.97 -0.91
C THR A 9 7.97 -9.21 -0.95
N GLY A 10 8.52 -9.99 0.00
CA GLY A 10 9.95 -10.27 0.11
C GLY A 10 10.80 -9.04 0.48
N ASP A 11 10.16 -7.94 0.90
CA ASP A 11 10.81 -6.68 1.24
C ASP A 11 10.61 -6.37 2.72
N PHE A 12 11.67 -6.62 3.49
CA PHE A 12 11.71 -6.46 4.95
C PHE A 12 12.30 -5.12 5.41
N ASN A 13 12.37 -4.12 4.52
CA ASN A 13 12.79 -2.80 4.93
C ASN A 13 11.77 -2.20 5.93
N ALA A 14 12.26 -1.65 7.04
CA ALA A 14 11.47 -0.95 8.05
C ALA A 14 10.58 0.17 7.47
N ALA A 15 11.01 0.83 6.39
CA ALA A 15 10.20 1.82 5.69
C ALA A 15 8.98 1.21 4.99
N THR A 16 9.15 0.05 4.34
CA THR A 16 8.07 -0.72 3.71
C THR A 16 7.10 -1.21 4.76
N GLN A 17 7.60 -1.74 5.88
CA GLN A 17 6.77 -2.19 7.01
C GLN A 17 5.90 -1.07 7.59
N ARG A 18 6.50 0.08 7.94
CA ARG A 18 5.75 1.24 8.45
C ARG A 18 4.69 1.72 7.47
N THR A 19 4.97 1.63 6.17
CA THR A 19 3.99 2.01 5.14
C THR A 19 2.84 1.01 5.13
N CYS A 20 3.10 -0.30 5.13
CA CYS A 20 2.06 -1.33 5.22
C CYS A 20 1.19 -1.19 6.48
N GLU A 21 1.77 -0.84 7.63
CA GLU A 21 1.02 -0.51 8.85
C GLU A 21 0.06 0.65 8.63
N LYS A 22 0.53 1.76 8.02
CA LYS A 22 -0.31 2.90 7.66
C LYS A 22 -1.41 2.54 6.64
N MET A 23 -1.13 1.65 5.67
CA MET A 23 -2.15 1.18 4.73
C MET A 23 -3.26 0.43 5.48
N ALA A 24 -2.88 -0.47 6.38
CA ALA A 24 -3.82 -1.25 7.17
C ALA A 24 -4.67 -0.35 8.09
N GLU A 25 -4.05 0.64 8.73
CA GLU A 25 -4.73 1.65 9.54
C GLU A 25 -5.73 2.45 8.70
N ALA A 26 -5.31 3.01 7.57
CA ALA A 26 -6.17 3.82 6.70
C ALA A 26 -7.40 3.07 6.16
N VAL A 27 -7.24 1.76 5.88
CA VAL A 27 -8.36 0.90 5.49
C VAL A 27 -9.26 0.57 6.69
N ALA A 28 -8.68 0.29 7.86
CA ALA A 28 -9.43 -0.01 9.08
C ALA A 28 -10.27 1.19 9.55
N THR A 29 -9.74 2.42 9.44
CA THR A 29 -10.44 3.67 9.74
C THR A 29 -11.37 4.12 8.62
N ARG A 30 -11.44 3.37 7.50
CA ARG A 30 -12.23 3.70 6.30
C ARG A 30 -11.84 5.03 5.64
N SER A 31 -10.64 5.55 5.94
CA SER A 31 -10.11 6.76 5.29
C SER A 31 -9.71 6.51 3.84
N VAL A 32 -9.35 5.26 3.51
CA VAL A 32 -9.11 4.81 2.13
C VAL A 32 -9.92 3.54 1.89
N PRO A 33 -10.66 3.41 0.77
CA PRO A 33 -11.38 2.18 0.45
C PRO A 33 -10.45 0.97 0.35
N ALA A 34 -10.88 -0.18 0.89
CA ALA A 34 -10.11 -1.44 0.78
C ALA A 34 -9.82 -1.84 -0.67
N ALA A 35 -10.68 -1.44 -1.63
CA ALA A 35 -10.47 -1.67 -3.06
C ALA A 35 -9.17 -1.02 -3.58
N VAL A 36 -8.78 0.13 -3.03
CA VAL A 36 -7.52 0.82 -3.39
C VAL A 36 -6.33 -0.03 -2.96
N LEU A 37 -6.35 -0.55 -1.72
CA LEU A 37 -5.31 -1.46 -1.22
C LEU A 37 -5.22 -2.71 -2.09
N LEU A 38 -6.36 -3.31 -2.45
CA LEU A 38 -6.41 -4.49 -3.31
C LEU A 38 -5.84 -4.22 -4.71
N ASN A 39 -6.11 -3.05 -5.30
CA ASN A 39 -5.55 -2.67 -6.59
C ASN A 39 -4.01 -2.50 -6.51
N CYS A 40 -3.52 -1.83 -5.47
CA CYS A 40 -2.08 -1.67 -5.23
C CYS A 40 -1.40 -3.04 -5.05
N TRP A 41 -2.05 -3.95 -4.34
CA TRP A 41 -1.59 -5.34 -4.17
C TRP A 41 -1.46 -6.09 -5.50
N ARG A 42 -2.48 -6.00 -6.37
CA ARG A 42 -2.44 -6.62 -7.71
C ARG A 42 -1.30 -6.10 -8.57
N GLN A 43 -1.02 -4.79 -8.51
CA GLN A 43 0.12 -4.20 -9.22
C GLN A 43 1.45 -4.74 -8.69
N ALA A 44 1.59 -4.84 -7.37
CA ALA A 44 2.79 -5.36 -6.72
C ALA A 44 3.05 -6.85 -6.99
N MET A 45 1.99 -7.64 -7.17
CA MET A 45 2.08 -9.09 -7.45
C MET A 45 2.18 -9.41 -8.95
N GLY A 46 2.24 -8.40 -9.82
CA GLY A 46 2.40 -8.61 -11.26
C GLY A 46 3.71 -9.33 -11.60
N PRO A 47 3.73 -10.16 -12.67
CA PRO A 47 4.92 -10.94 -13.06
C PRO A 47 6.13 -10.08 -13.46
N ARG A 48 5.92 -8.77 -13.68
CA ARG A 48 6.96 -7.80 -14.02
C ARG A 48 7.47 -6.99 -12.82
N ALA A 49 6.93 -7.21 -11.62
CA ALA A 49 7.32 -6.46 -10.43
C ALA A 49 8.58 -7.06 -9.79
N GLU A 50 9.75 -6.55 -10.18
CA GLU A 50 11.06 -6.96 -9.65
C GLU A 50 11.22 -6.62 -8.16
N HIS A 51 10.60 -5.52 -7.70
CA HIS A 51 10.64 -5.06 -6.32
C HIS A 51 9.23 -4.86 -5.76
N ARG A 52 8.54 -5.96 -5.46
CA ARG A 52 7.11 -5.98 -5.07
C ARG A 52 6.78 -4.99 -3.94
N GLY A 53 7.60 -4.92 -2.89
CA GLY A 53 7.41 -3.97 -1.79
C GLY A 53 7.43 -2.50 -2.25
N LYS A 54 8.42 -2.13 -3.07
CA LYS A 54 8.50 -0.78 -3.66
C LYS A 54 7.33 -0.49 -4.59
N VAL A 55 6.91 -1.47 -5.42
CA VAL A 55 5.76 -1.32 -6.31
C VAL A 55 4.48 -1.09 -5.51
N LEU A 56 4.28 -1.85 -4.42
CA LEU A 56 3.14 -1.70 -3.52
C LEU A 56 3.11 -0.29 -2.89
N VAL A 57 4.24 0.15 -2.34
CA VAL A 57 4.37 1.48 -1.71
C VAL A 57 4.13 2.59 -2.72
N ALA A 58 4.71 2.49 -3.93
CA ALA A 58 4.56 3.50 -4.98
C ALA A 58 3.10 3.58 -5.48
N ALA A 59 2.46 2.43 -5.71
CA ALA A 59 1.06 2.38 -6.10
C ALA A 59 0.18 3.00 -5.00
N TRP A 60 0.39 2.62 -3.73
CA TRP A 60 -0.37 3.19 -2.62
C TRP A 60 -0.19 4.70 -2.50
N GLN A 61 1.04 5.21 -2.59
CA GLN A 61 1.31 6.65 -2.51
C GLN A 61 0.66 7.44 -3.64
N ARG A 62 0.45 6.85 -4.81
CA ARG A 62 -0.25 7.47 -5.92
C ARG A 62 -1.76 7.51 -5.67
N GLU A 63 -2.36 6.36 -5.37
CA GLU A 63 -3.82 6.22 -5.26
C GLU A 63 -4.36 6.83 -3.96
N ALA A 64 -3.71 6.59 -2.82
CA ALA A 64 -4.19 7.06 -1.51
C ALA A 64 -4.14 8.60 -1.37
N ARG A 65 -3.33 9.30 -2.17
CA ARG A 65 -3.30 10.77 -2.19
C ARG A 65 -4.66 11.37 -2.55
N GLU A 66 -5.44 10.71 -3.40
CA GLU A 66 -6.77 11.18 -3.80
C GLU A 66 -7.78 11.15 -2.65
N TYR A 67 -7.50 10.38 -1.59
CA TYR A 67 -8.38 10.20 -0.44
C TYR A 67 -7.90 10.94 0.81
N VAL A 68 -6.59 11.24 0.90
CA VAL A 68 -5.98 11.90 2.06
C VAL A 68 -5.81 13.42 1.85
N THR A 69 -5.83 13.90 0.61
CA THR A 69 -5.77 15.35 0.36
C THR A 69 -7.10 16.00 0.76
N PRO A 70 -7.14 16.94 1.72
CA PRO A 70 -8.33 17.74 1.95
C PRO A 70 -8.57 18.54 0.67
N LEU A 71 -9.72 18.34 0.03
CA LEU A 71 -10.18 19.12 -1.12
C LEU A 71 -9.83 20.60 -0.91
N ARG A 72 -8.82 21.10 -1.61
CA ARG A 72 -8.73 22.54 -1.87
C ARG A 72 -9.71 22.84 -2.99
N ARG A 73 -10.92 23.18 -2.55
CA ARG A 73 -12.00 23.90 -3.25
C ARG A 73 -12.61 23.22 -4.47
#